data_AF-A0A5U8KB99-F1
#
_entry.id   AF-A0A5U8KB99-F1
#
_cell.length_a   1.000
_cell.length_b   1.000
_cell.length_c   1.000
_cell.angle_alpha   90.00
_cell.angle_beta   90.00
_cell.angle_gamma   90.00
#
_symmetry.space_group_name_H-M   'P 1'
#
loop_
_entity.id
_entity.type
_entity.pdbx_description
1 polymer ?
#
loop_
_entity_poly.entity_id
_entity_poly.type
_entity_poly.pdbx_seq_one_letter_code
_entity_poly.pdbx_strand_id
1 'polypeptide(L)'
;PLSSVSDDNQAATATGTGGGVEARPKGSPITRTQIQAWQELSPEAKREAGGWKVWAQSQGISIGSAGACLTNTGLKPRGAVRLQPPGERGSSITNAQIQVWQDLPLEAKREAGGWIRWAQAQGINIGSAGACLTNTGLTPRGTIRLQPTGERGTPIINMQIRAWQDLPLEAKREAGGWMTWAQAQGITIDSAGTFLTNSGLTPFGTERLKPPGERGTPITNQQIRAWQYLPQEAKREAGGWITWAQAQGIT
;
A
#
# COMPACT_ATOMS: atom_id res chain seq x y z
N PRO A 1 65.30 -32.48 36.48
CA PRO A 1 65.77 -32.56 35.07
C PRO A 1 64.64 -32.12 34.12
N LEU A 2 64.67 -30.86 33.66
CA LEU A 2 65.13 -30.50 32.30
C LEU A 2 64.20 -31.12 31.23
N SER A 3 63.23 -30.36 30.70
CA SER A 3 63.35 -29.58 29.43
C SER A 3 62.80 -30.39 28.23
N SER A 4 62.10 -29.85 27.22
CA SER A 4 61.66 -28.48 26.87
C SER A 4 60.68 -28.55 25.67
N VAL A 5 59.78 -27.55 25.50
CA VAL A 5 59.32 -26.93 24.21
C VAL A 5 58.65 -27.83 23.15
N SER A 6 57.72 -27.39 22.28
CA SER A 6 56.59 -26.43 22.30
C SER A 6 55.81 -26.65 20.98
N ASP A 7 54.53 -26.27 20.94
CA ASP A 7 53.67 -25.94 19.76
C ASP A 7 53.86 -26.68 18.41
N ASP A 8 52.78 -27.27 17.87
CA ASP A 8 52.02 -26.59 16.80
C ASP A 8 50.64 -27.21 16.44
N ASN A 9 49.80 -26.32 15.91
CA ASN A 9 48.58 -26.44 15.07
C ASN A 9 48.38 -27.72 14.22
N GLN A 10 47.23 -28.16 13.67
CA GLN A 10 45.80 -27.75 13.55
C GLN A 10 45.02 -28.92 12.85
N ALA A 11 43.72 -28.95 12.50
CA ALA A 11 42.46 -28.24 12.81
C ALA A 11 41.28 -29.07 12.22
N ALA A 12 40.10 -29.15 12.87
CA ALA A 12 38.86 -29.63 12.24
C ALA A 12 37.56 -29.33 13.03
N THR A 13 37.23 -28.05 13.26
CA THR A 13 35.86 -27.67 13.68
C THR A 13 34.90 -27.74 12.50
N ALA A 14 34.03 -28.74 12.47
CA ALA A 14 32.94 -28.85 11.50
C ALA A 14 31.69 -28.09 11.98
N THR A 15 31.60 -26.79 11.67
CA THR A 15 30.35 -26.03 11.81
C THR A 15 29.46 -26.23 10.59
N GLY A 16 28.32 -26.91 10.76
CA GLY A 16 27.21 -26.96 9.80
C GLY A 16 25.92 -26.45 10.45
N THR A 17 25.58 -25.18 10.26
CA THR A 17 24.61 -24.72 9.25
C THR A 17 23.15 -24.96 9.67
N GLY A 18 22.57 -23.94 10.30
CA GLY A 18 21.15 -23.84 10.64
C GLY A 18 20.66 -22.39 10.74
N GLY A 19 21.34 -21.47 10.05
CA GLY A 19 21.02 -20.04 10.02
C GLY A 19 19.76 -19.76 9.21
N GLY A 20 18.61 -20.20 9.72
CA GLY A 20 17.32 -19.76 9.22
C GLY A 20 17.22 -18.25 9.39
N VAL A 21 17.28 -17.52 8.29
CA VAL A 21 16.94 -16.09 8.27
C VAL A 21 15.44 -16.01 8.55
N GLU A 22 15.08 -15.94 9.83
CA GLU A 22 13.72 -15.61 10.23
C GLU A 22 13.32 -14.34 9.48
N ALA A 23 12.30 -14.45 8.65
CA ALA A 23 11.78 -13.34 7.89
C ALA A 23 11.21 -12.34 8.88
N ARG A 24 12.06 -11.37 9.28
CA ARG A 24 11.82 -10.39 10.35
C ARG A 24 10.36 -9.95 10.32
N PRO A 25 9.57 -10.17 11.39
CA PRO A 25 8.13 -9.97 11.34
C PRO A 25 7.78 -8.62 10.72
N LYS A 26 7.01 -8.64 9.62
CA LYS A 26 6.53 -7.43 8.97
C LYS A 26 5.57 -6.75 9.95
N GLY A 27 6.11 -5.83 10.74
CA GLY A 27 5.41 -5.22 11.85
C GLY A 27 4.06 -4.61 11.45
N SER A 28 3.15 -4.56 12.41
CA SER A 28 1.78 -4.10 12.18
C SER A 28 1.74 -2.65 11.64
N PRO A 29 0.76 -2.29 10.80
CA PRO A 29 0.54 -0.90 10.42
C PRO A 29 0.26 -0.04 11.66
N ILE A 30 0.87 1.15 11.75
CA ILE A 30 0.67 2.03 12.90
C ILE A 30 -0.80 2.47 13.00
N THR A 31 -1.40 2.33 14.18
CA THR A 31 -2.80 2.69 14.45
C THR A 31 -2.96 4.17 14.81
N ARG A 32 -4.20 4.67 14.85
CA ARG A 32 -4.49 6.04 15.32
C ARG A 32 -4.03 6.23 16.77
N THR A 33 -4.35 5.26 17.64
CA THR A 33 -3.99 5.27 19.07
C THR A 33 -2.48 5.31 19.28
N GLN A 34 -1.70 4.58 18.47
CA GLN A 34 -0.23 4.64 18.54
C GLN A 34 0.33 6.00 18.07
N ILE A 35 -0.26 6.63 17.06
CA ILE A 35 0.15 7.99 16.65
C ILE A 35 -0.16 8.99 17.78
N GLN A 36 -1.30 8.86 18.45
CA GLN A 36 -1.70 9.69 19.59
C GLN A 36 -0.72 9.51 20.76
N ALA A 37 -0.46 8.25 21.16
CA ALA A 37 0.48 7.93 22.24
C ALA A 37 1.87 8.49 21.99
N TRP A 38 2.40 8.40 20.76
CA TRP A 38 3.69 9.04 20.43
C TRP A 38 3.63 10.58 20.47
N GLN A 39 2.50 11.19 20.11
CA GLN A 39 2.37 12.65 20.21
C GLN A 39 2.44 13.10 21.68
N GLU A 40 1.72 12.43 22.56
CA GLU A 40 1.52 12.77 23.98
C GLU A 40 2.75 12.58 24.87
N LEU A 41 3.72 11.73 24.48
CA LEU A 41 4.98 11.59 25.20
C LEU A 41 5.73 12.93 25.32
N SER A 42 6.32 13.21 26.49
CA SER A 42 7.20 14.36 26.67
C SER A 42 8.49 14.22 25.82
N PRO A 43 9.22 15.31 25.54
CA PRO A 43 10.52 15.25 24.87
C PRO A 43 11.53 14.30 25.55
N GLU A 44 11.49 14.23 26.87
CA GLU A 44 12.34 13.38 27.71
C GLU A 44 11.98 11.90 27.49
N ALA A 45 10.69 11.55 27.58
CA ALA A 45 10.22 10.19 27.33
C ALA A 45 10.47 9.73 25.88
N LYS A 46 10.38 10.64 24.90
CA LYS A 46 10.75 10.37 23.49
C LYS A 46 12.25 10.09 23.32
N ARG A 47 13.11 10.73 24.12
CA ARG A 47 14.56 10.50 24.16
C ARG A 47 14.90 9.17 24.85
N GLU A 48 14.27 8.88 25.99
CA GLU A 48 14.42 7.61 26.72
C GLU A 48 13.97 6.41 25.88
N ALA A 49 12.91 6.57 25.08
CA ALA A 49 12.45 5.56 24.13
C ALA A 49 13.39 5.34 22.92
N GLY A 50 14.56 5.98 22.86
CA GLY A 50 15.52 5.85 21.76
C GLY A 50 15.07 6.47 20.43
N GLY A 51 14.08 7.38 20.47
CA GLY A 51 13.44 7.95 19.29
C GLY A 51 12.42 7.01 18.61
N TRP A 52 11.69 7.56 17.63
CA TRP A 52 10.48 6.91 17.10
C TRP A 52 10.72 5.51 16.50
N LYS A 53 11.94 5.24 16.01
CA LYS A 53 12.30 3.98 15.35
C LYS A 53 12.47 2.82 16.33
N VAL A 54 13.05 3.09 17.50
CA VAL A 54 13.22 2.11 18.59
C VAL A 54 11.88 1.87 19.26
N TRP A 55 11.15 2.95 19.59
CA TRP A 55 9.77 2.89 20.09
C TRP A 55 8.81 2.12 19.17
N ALA A 56 8.90 2.31 17.85
CA ALA A 56 8.08 1.56 16.90
C ALA A 56 8.41 0.07 16.90
N GLN A 57 9.68 -0.30 17.04
CA GLN A 57 10.12 -1.70 17.12
C GLN A 57 9.63 -2.38 18.40
N SER A 58 9.70 -1.71 19.55
CA SER A 58 9.24 -2.29 20.83
C SER A 58 7.74 -2.59 20.85
N GLN A 59 6.95 -1.90 20.03
CA GLN A 59 5.51 -2.15 19.86
C GLN A 59 5.16 -3.03 18.64
N GLY A 60 6.16 -3.64 17.98
CA GLY A 60 5.94 -4.48 16.80
C GLY A 60 5.38 -3.73 15.59
N ILE A 61 5.54 -2.41 15.52
CA ILE A 61 5.03 -1.55 14.44
C ILE A 61 5.99 -1.57 13.25
N SER A 62 5.47 -1.65 12.02
CA SER A 62 6.29 -1.52 10.81
C SER A 62 7.01 -0.17 10.78
N ILE A 63 8.34 -0.21 10.63
CA ILE A 63 9.19 0.98 10.49
C ILE A 63 8.76 1.86 9.32
N GLY A 64 8.28 1.29 8.21
CA GLY A 64 7.73 2.06 7.09
C GLY A 64 6.42 2.76 7.45
N SER A 65 5.57 2.10 8.24
CA SER A 65 4.29 2.67 8.68
C SER A 65 4.49 3.78 9.72
N ALA A 66 5.31 3.54 10.74
CA ALA A 66 5.69 4.52 11.75
C ALA A 66 6.48 5.69 11.14
N GLY A 67 7.48 5.41 10.29
CA GLY A 67 8.31 6.42 9.64
C GLY A 67 7.56 7.32 8.66
N ALA A 68 6.37 6.91 8.20
CA ALA A 68 5.47 7.76 7.44
C ALA A 68 4.60 8.69 8.31
N CYS A 69 4.50 8.46 9.63
CA CYS A 69 3.64 9.20 10.55
C CYS A 69 4.41 10.00 11.63
N LEU A 70 5.58 9.53 12.08
CA LEU A 70 6.28 10.02 13.26
C LEU A 70 7.58 10.78 12.93
N THR A 71 8.02 11.64 13.85
CA THR A 71 9.36 12.23 13.95
C THR A 71 9.89 12.02 15.37
N ASN A 72 11.19 12.27 15.64
CA ASN A 72 11.73 12.16 17.00
C ASN A 72 11.11 13.17 17.99
N THR A 73 10.56 14.29 17.51
CA THR A 73 9.95 15.34 18.34
C THR A 73 8.42 15.26 18.39
N GLY A 74 7.78 14.61 17.42
CA GLY A 74 6.33 14.53 17.31
C GLY A 74 5.88 13.82 16.04
N LEU A 75 5.10 14.52 15.20
CA LEU A 75 4.41 13.94 14.05
C LEU A 75 4.86 14.56 12.71
N LYS A 76 4.83 13.73 11.65
CA LYS A 76 4.81 14.20 10.26
C LYS A 76 3.39 14.69 9.91
N PRO A 77 3.21 15.49 8.84
CA PRO A 77 1.87 15.93 8.40
C PRO A 77 0.86 14.77 8.24
N ARG A 78 1.30 13.62 7.72
CA ARG A 78 0.48 12.40 7.62
C ARG A 78 0.08 11.81 8.99
N GLY A 79 0.92 11.96 10.01
CA GLY A 79 0.59 11.59 11.39
C GLY A 79 -0.51 12.49 11.94
N ALA A 80 -0.31 13.81 11.86
CA ALA A 80 -1.29 14.81 12.33
C ALA A 80 -2.67 14.63 11.66
N VAL A 81 -2.72 14.44 10.34
CA VAL A 81 -3.98 14.20 9.59
C VAL A 81 -4.67 12.91 10.03
N ARG A 82 -3.94 11.87 10.44
CA ARG A 82 -4.54 10.64 10.98
C ARG A 82 -5.14 10.84 12.38
N LEU A 83 -4.75 11.89 13.10
CA LEU A 83 -5.32 12.28 14.40
C LEU A 83 -6.48 13.29 14.29
N GLN A 84 -6.66 13.97 13.16
CA GLN A 84 -7.86 14.80 12.94
C GLN A 84 -9.16 13.98 13.11
N PRO A 85 -10.18 14.51 13.82
CA PRO A 85 -11.53 13.94 13.87
C PRO A 85 -12.08 13.65 12.47
N PRO A 86 -12.97 12.66 12.29
CA PRO A 86 -13.49 12.31 10.96
C PRO A 86 -14.05 13.49 10.16
N GLY A 87 -14.70 14.47 10.82
CA GLY A 87 -15.22 15.68 10.18
C GLY A 87 -14.17 16.74 9.81
N GLU A 88 -12.97 16.70 10.38
CA GLU A 88 -11.86 17.64 10.10
C GLU A 88 -10.87 17.10 9.06
N ARG A 89 -11.07 15.88 8.56
CA ARG A 89 -10.13 15.23 7.61
C ARG A 89 -10.07 15.89 6.23
N GLY A 90 -10.83 16.96 6.00
CA GLY A 90 -10.93 17.68 4.74
C GLY A 90 -11.71 16.92 3.67
N SER A 91 -12.20 17.67 2.68
CA SER A 91 -12.92 17.13 1.53
C SER A 91 -11.99 16.38 0.57
N SER A 92 -12.51 15.42 -0.18
CA SER A 92 -11.74 14.82 -1.28
C SER A 92 -11.41 15.88 -2.33
N ILE A 93 -10.19 15.89 -2.87
CA ILE A 93 -9.78 16.85 -3.89
C ILE A 93 -10.68 16.71 -5.12
N THR A 94 -11.15 17.83 -5.68
CA THR A 94 -11.97 17.87 -6.90
C THR A 94 -11.12 18.05 -8.15
N ASN A 95 -11.66 17.76 -9.34
CA ASN A 95 -10.94 18.00 -10.59
C ASN A 95 -10.59 19.49 -10.76
N ALA A 96 -11.49 20.41 -10.41
CA ALA A 96 -11.20 21.85 -10.43
C ALA A 96 -10.01 22.22 -9.53
N GLN A 97 -9.90 21.63 -8.33
CA GLN A 97 -8.76 21.86 -7.44
C GLN A 97 -7.45 21.28 -7.99
N ILE A 98 -7.49 20.14 -8.68
CA ILE A 98 -6.30 19.58 -9.35
C ILE A 98 -5.85 20.51 -10.49
N GLN A 99 -6.80 21.04 -11.27
CA GLN A 99 -6.53 22.00 -12.35
C GLN A 99 -5.92 23.30 -11.81
N VAL A 100 -6.52 23.91 -10.77
CA VAL A 100 -5.96 25.10 -10.10
C VAL A 100 -4.52 24.85 -9.62
N TRP A 101 -4.23 23.68 -9.03
CA TRP A 101 -2.85 23.37 -8.64
C TRP A 101 -1.93 23.11 -9.83
N GLN A 102 -2.41 22.53 -10.93
CA GLN A 102 -1.61 22.38 -12.14
C GLN A 102 -1.16 23.74 -12.68
N ASP A 103 -2.11 24.67 -12.83
CA ASP A 103 -1.95 25.95 -13.52
C ASP A 103 -1.19 27.00 -12.70
N LEU A 104 -1.06 26.81 -11.37
CA LEU A 104 -0.23 27.69 -10.54
C LEU A 104 1.24 27.70 -11.00
N PRO A 105 1.88 28.86 -11.19
CA PRO A 105 3.30 28.93 -11.51
C PRO A 105 4.15 28.40 -10.34
N LEU A 106 5.38 27.96 -10.65
CA LEU A 106 6.26 27.31 -9.68
C LEU A 106 6.55 28.19 -8.45
N GLU A 107 6.66 29.50 -8.62
CA GLU A 107 6.88 30.43 -7.51
C GLU A 107 5.64 30.53 -6.59
N ALA A 108 4.42 30.62 -7.15
CA ALA A 108 3.20 30.59 -6.33
C ALA A 108 3.03 29.25 -5.58
N LYS A 109 3.47 28.13 -6.17
CA LYS A 109 3.53 26.81 -5.49
C LYS A 109 4.52 26.80 -4.31
N ARG A 110 5.62 27.57 -4.40
CA ARG A 110 6.61 27.76 -3.32
C ARG A 110 6.10 28.71 -2.25
N GLU A 111 5.47 29.82 -2.62
CA GLU A 111 4.83 30.78 -1.70
C GLU A 111 3.73 30.12 -0.87
N ALA A 112 2.90 29.27 -1.50
CA ALA A 112 1.93 28.43 -0.81
C ALA A 112 2.57 27.39 0.14
N GLY A 113 3.89 27.25 0.14
CA GLY A 113 4.65 26.32 0.97
C GLY A 113 4.49 24.85 0.55
N GLY A 114 4.25 24.61 -0.74
CA GLY A 114 4.04 23.28 -1.31
C GLY A 114 2.60 22.76 -1.16
N TRP A 115 2.30 21.66 -1.86
CA TRP A 115 0.93 21.15 -2.04
C TRP A 115 0.25 20.79 -0.71
N ILE A 116 1.01 20.43 0.33
CA ILE A 116 0.47 20.08 1.66
C ILE A 116 -0.18 21.29 2.31
N ARG A 117 0.53 22.42 2.40
CA ARG A 117 0.01 23.64 3.02
C ARG A 117 -1.14 24.24 2.21
N TRP A 118 -1.00 24.23 0.88
CA TRP A 118 -2.07 24.64 -0.03
C TRP A 118 -3.35 23.79 0.18
N ALA A 119 -3.21 22.46 0.23
CA ALA A 119 -4.35 21.57 0.46
C ALA A 119 -4.98 21.77 1.84
N GLN A 120 -4.18 22.03 2.89
CA GLN A 120 -4.70 22.37 4.22
C GLN A 120 -5.51 23.68 4.21
N ALA A 121 -4.99 24.74 3.57
CA ALA A 121 -5.67 26.02 3.46
C ALA A 121 -7.01 25.93 2.69
N GLN A 122 -7.09 25.00 1.72
CA GLN A 122 -8.31 24.71 0.94
C GLN A 122 -9.25 23.70 1.62
N GLY A 123 -8.95 23.24 2.85
CA GLY A 123 -9.75 22.22 3.54
C GLY A 123 -9.78 20.85 2.83
N ILE A 124 -8.74 20.53 2.06
CA ILE A 124 -8.64 19.29 1.26
C ILE A 124 -7.94 18.20 2.07
N ASN A 125 -8.46 16.98 2.00
CA ASN A 125 -7.84 15.80 2.58
C ASN A 125 -6.44 15.56 2.00
N ILE A 126 -5.43 15.56 2.86
CA ILE A 126 -4.01 15.42 2.46
C ILE A 126 -3.68 14.07 1.81
N GLY A 127 -4.44 13.01 2.10
CA GLY A 127 -4.34 11.74 1.38
C GLY A 127 -4.88 11.84 -0.05
N SER A 128 -6.03 12.50 -0.23
CA SER A 128 -6.66 12.73 -1.54
C SER A 128 -5.84 13.69 -2.41
N ALA A 129 -5.35 14.80 -1.83
CA ALA A 129 -4.43 15.72 -2.47
C ALA A 129 -3.10 15.04 -2.83
N GLY A 130 -2.46 14.32 -1.89
CA GLY A 130 -1.19 13.64 -2.13
C GLY A 130 -1.27 12.48 -3.14
N ALA A 131 -2.48 11.99 -3.44
CA ALA A 131 -2.70 11.05 -4.54
C ALA A 131 -2.73 11.73 -5.92
N CYS A 132 -2.88 13.05 -6.01
CA CYS A 132 -3.01 13.81 -7.25
C CYS A 132 -1.91 14.86 -7.48
N LEU A 133 -1.33 15.43 -6.42
CA LEU A 133 -0.46 16.62 -6.48
C LEU A 133 1.00 16.32 -6.13
N THR A 134 1.91 17.11 -6.70
CA THR A 134 3.34 17.21 -6.31
C THR A 134 3.70 18.68 -6.07
N ASN A 135 4.89 18.97 -5.51
CA ASN A 135 5.31 20.37 -5.29
C ASN A 135 5.55 21.16 -6.59
N THR A 136 5.72 20.49 -7.73
CA THR A 136 5.95 21.12 -9.04
C THR A 136 4.71 21.07 -9.94
N GLY A 137 3.84 20.08 -9.78
CA GLY A 137 2.64 19.89 -10.59
C GLY A 137 1.79 18.73 -10.08
N LEU A 138 1.61 17.71 -10.92
CA LEU A 138 0.73 16.57 -10.65
C LEU A 138 1.49 15.25 -10.50
N THR A 139 0.86 14.28 -9.85
CA THR A 139 1.22 12.86 -9.96
C THR A 139 0.65 12.28 -11.25
N PRO A 140 1.10 11.10 -11.75
CA PRO A 140 0.49 10.45 -12.90
C PRO A 140 -1.04 10.26 -12.75
N ARG A 141 -1.50 9.95 -11.53
CA ARG A 141 -2.93 9.84 -11.20
C ARG A 141 -3.65 11.18 -11.25
N GLY A 142 -3.01 12.27 -10.84
CA GLY A 142 -3.54 13.63 -11.00
C GLY A 142 -3.72 13.99 -12.47
N THR A 143 -2.72 13.71 -13.31
CA THR A 143 -2.76 13.93 -14.76
C THR A 143 -3.91 13.14 -15.42
N ILE A 144 -3.98 11.82 -15.18
CA ILE A 144 -5.06 10.96 -15.71
C ILE A 144 -6.44 11.50 -15.30
N ARG A 145 -6.57 11.99 -14.07
CA ARG A 145 -7.84 12.47 -13.53
C ARG A 145 -8.32 13.77 -14.19
N LEU A 146 -7.43 14.56 -14.78
CA LEU A 146 -7.76 15.75 -15.58
C LEU A 146 -7.97 15.47 -17.07
N GLN A 147 -7.68 14.27 -17.56
CA GLN A 147 -7.95 13.94 -18.96
C GLN A 147 -9.45 14.11 -19.30
N PRO A 148 -9.77 14.66 -20.50
CA PRO A 148 -11.12 14.76 -21.02
C PRO A 148 -11.89 13.45 -20.90
N THR A 149 -13.21 13.50 -20.73
CA THR A 149 -14.02 12.30 -20.47
C THR A 149 -13.99 11.27 -21.62
N GLY A 150 -13.63 11.68 -22.84
CA GLY A 150 -13.38 10.78 -23.98
C GLY A 150 -11.96 10.18 -24.05
N GLU A 151 -11.00 10.74 -23.32
CA GLU A 151 -9.64 10.17 -23.13
C GLU A 151 -9.54 9.32 -21.86
N ARG A 152 -10.53 9.41 -20.96
CA ARG A 152 -10.71 8.46 -19.86
C ARG A 152 -11.05 7.09 -20.45
N GLY A 153 -10.02 6.27 -20.59
CA GLY A 153 -10.07 5.01 -21.31
C GLY A 153 -11.23 4.08 -20.91
N THR A 154 -11.55 3.15 -21.80
CA THR A 154 -12.59 2.15 -21.59
C THR A 154 -12.27 1.23 -20.40
N PRO A 155 -13.28 0.60 -19.75
CA PRO A 155 -13.04 -0.53 -18.85
C PRO A 155 -12.40 -1.69 -19.61
N ILE A 156 -11.47 -2.41 -18.98
CA ILE A 156 -10.76 -3.51 -19.64
C ILE A 156 -11.71 -4.67 -19.96
N ILE A 157 -11.66 -5.17 -21.20
CA ILE A 157 -12.47 -6.31 -21.67
C ILE A 157 -11.66 -7.61 -21.67
N ASN A 158 -12.34 -8.76 -21.62
CA ASN A 158 -11.69 -10.08 -21.55
C ASN A 158 -10.66 -10.31 -22.68
N MET A 159 -10.88 -9.75 -23.88
CA MET A 159 -9.92 -9.82 -24.99
C MET A 159 -8.59 -9.12 -24.67
N GLN A 160 -8.64 -7.96 -24.02
CA GLN A 160 -7.46 -7.22 -23.59
C GLN A 160 -6.76 -7.90 -22.41
N ILE A 161 -7.50 -8.51 -21.48
CA ILE A 161 -6.92 -9.31 -20.38
C ILE A 161 -6.15 -10.51 -20.97
N ARG A 162 -6.70 -11.21 -21.97
CA ARG A 162 -6.00 -12.29 -22.69
C ARG A 162 -4.77 -11.78 -23.45
N ALA A 163 -4.91 -10.71 -24.24
CA ALA A 163 -3.80 -10.11 -24.96
C ALA A 163 -2.63 -9.73 -24.02
N TRP A 164 -2.91 -9.22 -22.82
CA TRP A 164 -1.87 -8.99 -21.82
C TRP A 164 -1.35 -10.28 -21.17
N GLN A 165 -2.19 -11.28 -20.91
CA GLN A 165 -1.76 -12.58 -20.41
C GLN A 165 -0.72 -13.22 -21.36
N ASP A 166 -1.06 -13.28 -22.64
CA ASP A 166 -0.36 -14.02 -23.70
C ASP A 166 0.93 -13.34 -24.19
N LEU A 167 1.13 -12.04 -23.90
CA LEU A 167 2.38 -11.34 -24.19
C LEU A 167 3.58 -11.96 -23.42
N PRO A 168 4.73 -12.22 -24.07
CA PRO A 168 5.94 -12.66 -23.36
C PRO A 168 6.44 -11.58 -22.40
N LEU A 169 7.20 -11.98 -21.36
CA LEU A 169 7.66 -11.08 -20.30
C LEU A 169 8.53 -9.94 -20.85
N GLU A 170 9.30 -10.22 -21.89
CA GLU A 170 10.17 -9.29 -22.59
C GLU A 170 9.35 -8.20 -23.29
N ALA A 171 8.31 -8.57 -24.05
CA ALA A 171 7.38 -7.61 -24.66
C ALA A 171 6.59 -6.81 -23.61
N LYS A 172 6.25 -7.41 -22.45
CA LYS A 172 5.66 -6.68 -21.31
C LYS A 172 6.60 -5.62 -20.73
N ARG A 173 7.92 -5.86 -20.75
CA ARG A 173 8.95 -4.88 -20.34
C ARG A 173 9.14 -3.79 -21.39
N GLU A 174 9.21 -4.15 -22.67
CA GLU A 174 9.30 -3.20 -23.79
C GLU A 174 8.08 -2.26 -23.84
N ALA A 175 6.89 -2.77 -23.55
CA ALA A 175 5.66 -1.98 -23.42
C ALA A 175 5.64 -1.05 -22.18
N GLY A 176 6.72 -1.00 -21.38
CA GLY A 176 6.81 -0.17 -20.17
C GLY A 176 5.99 -0.67 -18.98
N GLY A 177 5.54 -1.93 -19.01
CA GLY A 177 4.64 -2.52 -18.01
C GLY A 177 3.15 -2.25 -18.28
N TRP A 178 2.29 -2.84 -17.46
CA TRP A 178 0.84 -2.89 -17.72
C TRP A 178 0.18 -1.51 -17.79
N MET A 179 0.71 -0.52 -17.05
CA MET A 179 0.14 0.83 -16.97
C MET A 179 0.32 1.60 -18.28
N THR A 180 1.53 1.57 -18.83
CA THR A 180 1.86 2.19 -20.12
C THR A 180 1.14 1.47 -21.27
N TRP A 181 1.09 0.14 -21.24
CA TRP A 181 0.32 -0.64 -22.21
C TRP A 181 -1.18 -0.32 -22.15
N ALA A 182 -1.78 -0.26 -20.95
CA ALA A 182 -3.19 0.09 -20.79
C ALA A 182 -3.51 1.50 -21.30
N GLN A 183 -2.62 2.48 -21.08
CA GLN A 183 -2.73 3.83 -21.65
C GLN A 183 -2.71 3.82 -23.17
N ALA A 184 -1.75 3.10 -23.79
CA ALA A 184 -1.65 2.99 -25.25
C ALA A 184 -2.89 2.32 -25.88
N GLN A 185 -3.56 1.43 -25.15
CA GLN A 185 -4.81 0.76 -25.56
C GLN A 185 -6.08 1.57 -25.23
N GLY A 186 -5.96 2.78 -24.66
CA GLY A 186 -7.12 3.57 -24.25
C GLY A 186 -7.97 2.86 -23.17
N ILE A 187 -7.33 2.24 -22.19
CA ILE A 187 -7.95 1.52 -21.07
C ILE A 187 -7.77 2.33 -19.78
N THR A 188 -8.79 2.41 -18.93
CA THR A 188 -8.66 3.04 -17.60
C THR A 188 -7.65 2.30 -16.72
N ILE A 189 -6.73 3.05 -16.11
CA ILE A 189 -5.71 2.49 -15.20
C ILE A 189 -6.32 1.80 -13.99
N ASP A 190 -7.41 2.32 -13.41
CA ASP A 190 -8.10 1.67 -12.29
C ASP A 190 -8.71 0.31 -12.70
N SER A 191 -9.23 0.20 -13.94
CA SER A 191 -9.77 -1.04 -14.47
C SER A 191 -8.63 -2.02 -14.79
N ALA A 192 -7.63 -1.62 -15.57
CA ALA A 192 -6.47 -2.45 -15.89
C ALA A 192 -5.73 -2.94 -14.64
N GLY A 193 -5.49 -2.07 -13.65
CA GLY A 193 -4.81 -2.42 -12.40
C GLY A 193 -5.59 -3.37 -11.49
N THR A 194 -6.89 -3.55 -11.72
CA THR A 194 -7.69 -4.58 -11.05
C THR A 194 -7.35 -5.98 -11.56
N PHE A 195 -7.01 -6.12 -12.86
CA PHE A 195 -6.87 -7.42 -13.54
C PHE A 195 -5.43 -7.76 -13.99
N LEU A 196 -4.54 -6.77 -14.15
CA LEU A 196 -3.20 -6.93 -14.73
C LEU A 196 -2.06 -6.72 -13.71
N THR A 197 -0.92 -7.37 -13.96
CA THR A 197 0.37 -7.14 -13.28
C THR A 197 1.49 -7.03 -14.31
N ASN A 198 2.69 -6.56 -13.94
CA ASN A 198 3.81 -6.44 -14.88
C ASN A 198 4.32 -7.79 -15.44
N SER A 199 3.99 -8.91 -14.80
CA SER A 199 4.34 -10.26 -15.28
C SER A 199 3.17 -11.00 -15.95
N GLY A 200 1.92 -10.62 -15.65
CA GLY A 200 0.72 -11.30 -16.16
C GLY A 200 -0.55 -10.73 -15.56
N LEU A 201 -1.31 -11.54 -14.83
CA LEU A 201 -2.61 -11.18 -14.28
C LEU A 201 -2.59 -11.08 -12.75
N THR A 202 -3.60 -10.40 -12.19
CA THR A 202 -3.96 -10.50 -10.76
C THR A 202 -4.84 -11.74 -10.54
N PRO A 203 -5.12 -12.15 -9.28
CA PRO A 203 -6.12 -13.18 -8.99
C PRO A 203 -7.50 -12.87 -9.60
N PHE A 204 -7.91 -11.59 -9.61
CA PHE A 204 -9.15 -11.16 -10.27
C PHE A 204 -9.06 -11.30 -11.79
N GLY A 205 -7.88 -11.03 -12.40
CA GLY A 205 -7.63 -11.26 -13.82
C GLY A 205 -7.76 -12.73 -14.21
N THR A 206 -7.15 -13.63 -13.43
CA THR A 206 -7.26 -15.07 -13.65
C THR A 206 -8.70 -15.56 -13.46
N GLU A 207 -9.39 -15.15 -12.39
CA GLU A 207 -10.79 -15.53 -12.13
C GLU A 207 -11.72 -15.04 -13.24
N ARG A 208 -11.50 -13.81 -13.74
CA ARG A 208 -12.29 -13.22 -14.83
C ARG A 208 -12.19 -14.02 -16.13
N LEU A 209 -11.05 -14.65 -16.39
CA LEU A 209 -10.81 -15.41 -17.63
C LEU A 209 -11.20 -16.88 -17.57
N LYS A 210 -11.44 -17.44 -16.38
CA LYS A 210 -12.01 -18.79 -16.24
C LYS A 210 -13.30 -18.95 -17.04
N PRO A 211 -13.57 -20.14 -17.60
CA PRO A 211 -14.84 -20.44 -18.26
C PRO A 211 -16.01 -20.37 -17.26
N PRO A 212 -17.26 -20.15 -17.73
CA PRO A 212 -18.39 -19.92 -16.83
C PRO A 212 -18.68 -21.02 -15.78
N GLY A 213 -18.21 -22.25 -16.00
CA GLY A 213 -18.35 -23.36 -15.04
C GLY A 213 -17.21 -23.51 -14.02
N GLU A 214 -16.11 -22.77 -14.16
CA GLU A 214 -14.98 -22.78 -13.22
C GLU A 214 -14.86 -21.50 -12.38
N ARG A 215 -15.64 -20.47 -12.74
CA ARG A 215 -15.77 -19.25 -11.95
C ARG A 215 -16.45 -19.56 -10.63
N GLY A 216 -15.88 -19.10 -9.52
CA GLY A 216 -16.59 -19.15 -8.24
C GLY A 216 -17.89 -18.36 -8.29
N THR A 217 -18.83 -18.76 -7.43
CA THR A 217 -20.11 -18.06 -7.29
C THR A 217 -19.88 -16.69 -6.66
N PRO A 218 -20.39 -15.59 -7.23
CA PRO A 218 -20.33 -14.29 -6.59
C PRO A 218 -21.03 -14.32 -5.23
N ILE A 219 -20.41 -13.72 -4.21
CA ILE A 219 -21.01 -13.69 -2.87
C ILE A 219 -22.40 -13.03 -2.89
N THR A 220 -23.38 -13.73 -2.33
CA THR A 220 -24.75 -13.25 -2.20
C THR A 220 -24.97 -12.52 -0.87
N ASN A 221 -25.95 -11.62 -0.83
CA ASN A 221 -26.41 -10.99 0.43
C ASN A 221 -26.87 -12.04 1.47
N GLN A 222 -27.35 -13.20 1.02
CA GLN A 222 -27.71 -14.32 1.90
C GLN A 222 -26.47 -14.95 2.54
N GLN A 223 -25.39 -15.18 1.78
CA GLN A 223 -24.11 -15.68 2.32
C GLN A 223 -23.46 -14.65 3.26
N ILE A 224 -23.50 -13.34 2.95
CA ILE A 224 -23.03 -12.28 3.86
C ILE A 224 -23.78 -12.35 5.21
N ARG A 225 -25.11 -12.46 5.18
CA ARG A 225 -25.93 -12.60 6.39
C ARG A 225 -25.65 -13.91 7.13
N ALA A 226 -25.52 -15.02 6.42
CA ALA A 226 -25.21 -16.32 7.02
C ALA A 226 -23.88 -16.28 7.78
N TRP A 227 -22.83 -15.70 7.20
CA TRP A 227 -21.56 -15.47 7.90
C TRP A 227 -21.73 -14.49 9.07
N GLN A 228 -22.47 -13.39 8.90
CA GLN A 228 -22.69 -12.41 9.96
C GLN A 228 -23.33 -13.05 11.20
N TYR A 229 -24.42 -13.81 11.03
CA TYR A 229 -25.17 -14.46 12.11
C TYR A 229 -24.54 -15.76 12.63
N LEU A 230 -23.51 -16.31 11.98
CA LEU A 230 -22.82 -17.50 12.45
C LEU A 230 -22.23 -17.29 13.87
N PRO A 231 -22.43 -18.21 14.84
CA PRO A 231 -21.81 -18.11 16.16
C PRO A 231 -20.28 -18.09 16.09
N GLN A 232 -19.63 -17.47 17.07
CA GLN A 232 -18.16 -17.32 17.06
C GLN A 232 -17.43 -18.68 17.10
N GLU A 233 -18.03 -19.70 17.72
CA GLU A 233 -17.49 -21.08 17.71
C GLU A 233 -17.50 -21.67 16.30
N ALA A 234 -18.64 -21.64 15.61
CA ALA A 234 -18.78 -22.09 14.23
C ALA A 234 -17.87 -21.30 13.26
N LYS A 235 -17.59 -20.02 13.54
CA LYS A 235 -16.59 -19.23 12.79
C LYS A 235 -15.16 -19.70 12.99
N ARG A 236 -14.82 -20.24 14.17
CA ARG A 236 -13.52 -20.87 14.46
C ARG A 236 -13.42 -22.24 13.80
N GLU A 237 -14.46 -23.07 13.90
CA GLU A 237 -14.54 -24.39 13.25
C GLU A 237 -14.42 -24.28 11.73
N ALA A 238 -15.03 -23.26 11.12
CA ALA A 238 -14.90 -22.98 9.69
C ALA A 238 -13.52 -22.43 9.26
N GLY A 239 -12.55 -22.32 10.18
CA GLY A 239 -11.19 -21.80 9.91
C GLY A 239 -11.12 -20.28 9.63
N GLY A 240 -12.23 -19.57 9.83
CA GLY A 240 -12.37 -18.16 9.46
C GLY A 240 -13.04 -17.92 8.10
N TRP A 241 -13.17 -16.64 7.74
CA TRP A 241 -14.02 -16.21 6.62
C TRP A 241 -13.55 -16.68 5.23
N ILE A 242 -12.24 -16.89 5.05
CA ILE A 242 -11.65 -17.31 3.77
C ILE A 242 -11.98 -18.77 3.47
N THR A 243 -11.71 -19.68 4.41
CA THR A 243 -12.05 -21.11 4.29
C THR A 243 -13.55 -21.33 4.23
N TRP A 244 -14.33 -20.56 5.01
CA TRP A 244 -15.79 -20.59 4.90
C TRP A 244 -16.28 -20.18 3.51
N ALA A 245 -15.75 -19.09 2.94
CA ALA A 245 -16.10 -18.64 1.60
C ALA A 245 -15.74 -19.70 0.53
N GLN A 246 -14.54 -20.29 0.62
CA GLN A 246 -14.11 -21.37 -0.26
C GLN A 246 -15.00 -22.61 -0.18
N ALA A 247 -15.41 -23.03 1.02
CA ALA A 247 -16.34 -24.15 1.23
C ALA A 247 -17.76 -23.86 0.69
N GLN A 248 -18.13 -22.58 0.53
CA GLN A 248 -19.37 -22.14 -0.12
C GLN A 248 -19.21 -21.92 -1.63
N GLY A 249 -18.04 -22.22 -2.21
CA GLY A 249 -17.76 -21.98 -3.64
C GLY A 249 -17.70 -20.50 -4.02
N ILE A 250 -17.38 -19.62 -3.07
CA ILE A 250 -17.28 -18.17 -3.25
C ILE A 250 -15.83 -17.79 -3.60
N THR A 251 -15.65 -16.90 -4.57
CA THR A 251 -14.36 -16.30 -4.99
C THR A 251 -14.43 -14.78 -5.04
#